data_AF-A0A8J3P6W8-F1
#
_entry.id   AF-A0A8J3P6W8-F1
#
_cell.length_a   1.000
_cell.length_b   1.000
_cell.length_c   1.000
_cell.angle_alpha   90.00
_cell.angle_beta   90.00
_cell.angle_gamma   90.00
#
_symmetry.space_group_name_H-M   'P 1'
#
loop_
_entity.id
_entity.type
_entity.pdbx_description
1 polymer ?
#
loop_
_entity_poly.entity_id
_entity_poly.type
_entity_poly.pdbx_seq_one_letter_code
_entity_poly.pdbx_strand_id
1 'polypeptide(L)'
;MEPLNEITHGSGRSPDAAGDDHAAKADRLQPVIERFAQLVDPPAETVIAQILTDAGWSPRDPSGRGFASGDMTAAVRSVSGGARVSFELAGFGCSDDLDYDDFEDDDAYSAAVDQQYLDAEAGVATVAARLGLPAADDLAVDPLIYHGSRVRLRAGHWAVTVAAAQEDTDLPILLEVDVTYGADLPGRLAQLAPPPSAGTPVDWDAVSSRLGVALPADYRWLAERYGGGMVGGRISVLPPDELSPPLLGPLKGPLRYMTARTLPIATTADGALVSWVLDPEDQPGQWGLRSCATGHPDEELEIGLLHYLVVTLSGAYRAWGRRQHPAD
;
A
#
# COMPACT_ATOMS: atom_id res chain seq x y z
N MET A 1 -22.14 -39.85 -39.34
CA MET A 1 -21.58 -40.23 -38.05
C MET A 1 -20.07 -40.05 -38.17
N GLU A 2 -19.63 -38.80 -38.07
CA GLU A 2 -18.23 -38.45 -37.90
C GLU A 2 -17.91 -38.51 -36.40
N PRO A 3 -16.68 -38.90 -36.00
CA PRO A 3 -16.30 -38.86 -34.61
C PRO A 3 -16.17 -37.40 -34.17
N LEU A 4 -16.82 -37.07 -33.05
CA LEU A 4 -16.55 -35.85 -32.30
C LEU A 4 -15.05 -35.82 -31.99
N ASN A 5 -14.36 -34.81 -32.52
CA ASN A 5 -12.99 -34.51 -32.12
C ASN A 5 -13.01 -34.17 -30.63
N GLU A 6 -12.24 -34.92 -29.84
CA GLU A 6 -11.82 -34.50 -28.51
C GLU A 6 -11.14 -33.14 -28.65
N ILE A 7 -11.87 -32.09 -28.28
CA ILE A 7 -11.30 -30.78 -28.06
C ILE A 7 -10.53 -30.90 -26.75
N THR A 8 -9.23 -31.19 -26.84
CA THR A 8 -8.30 -31.03 -25.72
C THR A 8 -8.12 -29.54 -25.46
N HIS A 9 -9.13 -28.88 -24.88
CA HIS A 9 -8.97 -27.60 -24.19
C HIS A 9 -8.37 -27.88 -22.82
N GLY A 10 -7.07 -28.13 -22.83
CA GLY A 10 -6.27 -28.22 -21.64
C GLY A 10 -4.95 -27.55 -21.93
N SER A 11 -4.83 -26.28 -21.56
CA SER A 11 -3.53 -25.71 -21.22
C SER A 11 -3.01 -26.51 -20.01
N GLY A 12 -2.52 -27.72 -20.28
CA GLY A 12 -1.98 -28.65 -19.29
C GLY A 12 -0.62 -28.17 -18.83
N ARG A 13 -0.57 -26.96 -18.27
CA ARG A 13 0.62 -26.47 -17.59
C ARG A 13 0.76 -27.31 -16.33
N SER A 14 1.75 -28.21 -16.32
CA SER A 14 2.04 -29.03 -15.14
C SER A 14 2.23 -28.11 -13.92
N PRO A 15 1.66 -28.43 -12.74
CA PRO A 15 1.86 -27.65 -11.52
C PRO A 15 3.34 -27.35 -11.22
N ASP A 16 4.23 -28.31 -11.52
CA ASP A 16 5.68 -28.16 -11.35
C ASP A 16 6.25 -27.03 -12.22
N ALA A 17 5.75 -26.86 -13.45
CA ALA A 17 6.21 -25.82 -14.36
C ALA A 17 5.76 -24.42 -13.93
N ALA A 18 4.61 -24.31 -13.26
CA ALA A 18 4.15 -23.04 -12.69
C ALA A 18 4.99 -22.64 -11.47
N GLY A 19 5.35 -23.59 -10.60
CA GLY A 19 6.23 -23.36 -9.46
C GLY A 19 7.62 -22.83 -9.87
N ASP A 20 8.23 -23.44 -10.88
CA ASP A 20 9.54 -23.02 -11.42
C ASP A 20 9.49 -21.60 -12.02
N ASP A 21 8.39 -21.24 -12.68
CA ASP A 21 8.17 -19.90 -13.25
C ASP A 21 8.08 -18.82 -12.17
N HIS A 22 7.33 -19.08 -11.08
CA HIS A 22 7.23 -18.15 -9.94
C HIS A 22 8.57 -17.96 -9.23
N ALA A 23 9.35 -19.03 -9.06
CA ALA A 23 10.69 -18.94 -8.49
C ALA A 23 11.63 -18.08 -9.35
N ALA A 24 11.61 -18.25 -10.67
CA ALA A 24 12.40 -17.44 -11.59
C ALA A 24 11.99 -15.96 -11.58
N LYS A 25 10.69 -15.67 -11.42
CA LYS A 25 10.16 -14.31 -11.26
C LYS A 25 10.63 -13.65 -9.97
N ALA A 26 10.57 -14.37 -8.86
CA ALA A 26 11.10 -13.89 -7.58
C ALA A 26 12.62 -13.58 -7.67
N ASP A 27 13.39 -14.43 -8.34
CA ASP A 27 14.83 -14.20 -8.55
C ASP A 27 15.13 -12.92 -9.34
N ARG A 28 14.23 -12.50 -10.24
CA ARG A 28 14.33 -11.21 -10.97
C ARG A 28 13.95 -10.00 -10.12
N LEU A 29 13.05 -10.17 -9.15
CA LEU A 29 12.65 -9.10 -8.22
C LEU A 29 13.71 -8.83 -7.15
N GLN A 30 14.46 -9.87 -6.76
CA GLN A 30 15.41 -9.81 -5.64
C GLN A 30 16.40 -8.62 -5.72
N PRO A 31 17.11 -8.36 -6.84
CA PRO A 31 18.04 -7.22 -6.93
C PRO A 31 17.36 -5.86 -6.77
N VAL A 32 16.11 -5.72 -7.21
CA VAL A 32 15.35 -4.47 -7.07
C VAL A 32 15.00 -4.24 -5.60
N ILE A 33 14.49 -5.27 -4.93
CA ILE A 33 14.11 -5.22 -3.51
C ILE A 33 15.33 -4.94 -2.62
N GLU A 34 16.48 -5.55 -2.91
CA GLU A 34 17.73 -5.29 -2.18
C GLU A 34 18.19 -3.83 -2.30
N ARG A 35 17.97 -3.18 -3.46
CA ARG A 35 18.25 -1.76 -3.65
C ARG A 35 17.28 -0.88 -2.86
N PHE A 36 15.99 -1.21 -2.87
CA PHE A 36 15.01 -0.50 -2.03
C PHE A 36 15.34 -0.61 -0.53
N ALA A 37 15.77 -1.78 -0.06
CA ALA A 37 16.13 -2.00 1.33
C ALA A 37 17.25 -1.06 1.84
N GLN A 38 18.08 -0.54 0.94
CA GLN A 38 19.16 0.41 1.25
C GLN A 38 18.67 1.86 1.35
N LEU A 39 17.47 2.17 0.87
CA LEU A 39 16.91 3.52 0.88
C LEU A 39 16.18 3.79 2.19
N VAL A 40 16.62 4.85 2.87
CA VAL A 40 16.09 5.25 4.17
C VAL A 40 14.88 6.18 4.05
N ASP A 41 14.85 6.98 2.99
CA ASP A 41 13.76 7.92 2.69
C ASP A 41 13.16 7.58 1.31
N PRO A 42 11.89 7.95 1.06
CA PRO A 42 11.26 7.70 -0.23
C PRO A 42 12.01 8.45 -1.35
N PRO A 43 12.56 7.75 -2.35
CA PRO A 43 13.25 8.34 -3.48
C PRO A 43 12.28 9.03 -4.45
N ALA A 44 12.83 9.89 -5.31
CA ALA A 44 12.09 10.42 -6.46
C ALA A 44 11.82 9.32 -7.51
N GLU A 45 10.81 9.51 -8.36
CA GLU A 45 10.48 8.58 -9.46
C GLU A 45 11.70 8.26 -10.36
N THR A 46 12.57 9.24 -10.61
CA THR A 46 13.78 9.06 -11.44
C THR A 46 14.80 8.12 -10.82
N VAL A 47 14.92 8.10 -9.49
CA VAL A 47 15.82 7.17 -8.78
C VAL A 47 15.25 5.75 -8.83
N ILE A 48 13.93 5.59 -8.74
CA ILE A 48 13.27 4.30 -8.91
C ILE A 48 13.46 3.77 -10.33
N ALA A 49 13.25 4.61 -11.34
CA ALA A 49 13.49 4.26 -12.74
C ALA A 49 14.94 3.79 -12.97
N GLN A 50 15.91 4.44 -12.32
CA GLN A 50 17.30 4.02 -12.38
C GLN A 50 17.52 2.67 -11.69
N ILE A 51 16.95 2.42 -10.52
CA ILE A 51 17.03 1.12 -9.82
C ILE A 51 16.50 -0.01 -10.70
N LEU A 52 15.34 0.19 -11.34
CA LEU A 52 14.75 -0.79 -12.27
C LEU A 52 15.68 -1.04 -13.46
N THR A 53 16.21 0.02 -14.07
CA THR A 53 17.13 -0.08 -15.21
C THR A 53 18.42 -0.83 -14.84
N ASP A 54 19.02 -0.51 -13.68
CA ASP A 54 20.23 -1.18 -13.17
C ASP A 54 19.99 -2.66 -12.87
N ALA A 55 18.75 -3.03 -12.53
CA ALA A 55 18.33 -4.41 -12.35
C ALA A 55 17.93 -5.12 -13.67
N GLY A 56 18.15 -4.48 -14.83
CA GLY A 56 17.92 -5.07 -16.15
C GLY A 56 16.50 -4.89 -16.69
N TRP A 57 15.66 -4.07 -16.05
CA TRP A 57 14.34 -3.75 -16.56
C TRP A 57 14.40 -2.70 -17.67
N SER A 58 13.64 -2.91 -18.75
CA SER A 58 13.61 -1.99 -19.90
C SER A 58 12.39 -1.07 -19.83
N PRO A 59 12.54 0.26 -20.04
CA PRO A 59 11.40 1.17 -20.14
C PRO A 59 10.45 0.78 -21.29
N ARG A 60 9.14 0.85 -21.06
CA ARG A 60 8.10 0.51 -22.05
C ARG A 60 7.50 1.71 -22.75
N ASP A 61 7.54 2.88 -22.13
CA ASP A 61 6.84 4.06 -22.62
C ASP A 61 7.66 5.35 -22.41
N PRO A 62 7.37 6.43 -23.18
CA PRO A 62 8.12 7.68 -23.09
C PRO A 62 7.99 8.43 -21.76
N SER A 63 6.98 8.13 -20.93
CA SER A 63 6.83 8.75 -19.60
C SER A 63 7.84 8.20 -18.60
N GLY A 64 8.47 7.06 -18.90
CA GLY A 64 9.44 6.40 -18.03
C GLY A 64 8.82 5.80 -16.78
N ARG A 65 7.51 5.53 -16.80
CA ARG A 65 6.76 4.96 -15.66
C ARG A 65 6.52 3.47 -15.81
N GLY A 66 6.45 2.94 -17.02
CA GLY A 66 6.32 1.51 -17.29
C GLY A 66 7.66 0.86 -17.62
N PHE A 67 7.87 -0.34 -17.08
CA PHE A 67 9.05 -1.17 -17.31
C PHE A 67 8.66 -2.62 -17.62
N ALA A 68 9.55 -3.37 -18.26
CA ALA A 68 9.40 -4.80 -18.52
C ALA A 68 10.69 -5.58 -18.25
N SER A 69 10.54 -6.84 -17.82
CA SER A 69 11.61 -7.82 -17.72
C SER A 69 11.06 -9.21 -18.06
N GLY A 70 11.28 -9.65 -19.30
CA GLY A 70 10.63 -10.86 -19.82
C GLY A 70 9.12 -10.67 -19.96
N ASP A 71 8.35 -11.53 -19.28
CA ASP A 71 6.89 -11.51 -19.19
C ASP A 71 6.36 -10.67 -18.02
N MET A 72 7.24 -10.12 -17.18
CA MET A 72 6.86 -9.26 -16.05
C MET A 72 6.78 -7.80 -16.48
N THR A 73 5.84 -7.07 -15.90
CA THR A 73 5.72 -5.62 -16.04
C THR A 73 5.96 -4.95 -14.69
N ALA A 74 6.39 -3.69 -14.71
CA ALA A 74 6.41 -2.87 -13.51
C ALA A 74 5.89 -1.46 -13.83
N ALA A 75 5.15 -0.88 -12.90
CA ALA A 75 4.64 0.49 -12.98
C ALA A 75 5.14 1.30 -11.79
N VAL A 76 5.72 2.46 -12.07
CA VAL A 76 6.11 3.45 -11.07
C VAL A 76 4.99 4.47 -10.93
N ARG A 77 4.43 4.58 -9.73
CA ARG A 77 3.38 5.55 -9.41
C ARG A 77 3.83 6.47 -8.26
N SER A 78 3.65 7.76 -8.47
CA SER A 78 3.59 8.72 -7.37
C SER A 78 2.34 8.44 -6.52
N VAL A 79 2.52 8.16 -5.22
CA VAL A 79 1.45 8.06 -4.21
C VAL A 79 1.65 9.08 -3.10
N SER A 80 0.58 9.55 -2.45
CA SER A 80 0.65 10.54 -1.37
C SER A 80 1.74 10.18 -0.34
N GLY A 81 2.84 10.93 -0.34
CA GLY A 81 3.96 10.71 0.60
C GLY A 81 5.07 9.76 0.11
N GLY A 82 5.16 9.45 -1.17
CA GLY A 82 6.30 8.69 -1.70
C GLY A 82 6.06 8.13 -3.10
N ALA A 83 6.72 7.02 -3.40
CA ALA A 83 6.49 6.31 -4.65
C ALA A 83 6.20 4.83 -4.36
N ARG A 84 5.33 4.27 -5.18
CA ARG A 84 4.95 2.87 -5.21
C ARG A 84 5.50 2.27 -6.50
N VAL A 85 6.06 1.08 -6.40
CA VAL A 85 6.36 0.26 -7.58
C VAL A 85 5.52 -0.99 -7.48
N SER A 86 4.70 -1.20 -8.50
CA SER A 86 3.84 -2.38 -8.62
C SER A 86 4.39 -3.25 -9.73
N PHE A 87 4.60 -4.54 -9.44
CA PHE A 87 5.06 -5.54 -10.38
C PHE A 87 3.92 -6.51 -10.68
N GLU A 88 3.58 -6.66 -11.94
CA GLU A 88 2.62 -7.68 -12.37
C GLU A 88 3.40 -8.92 -12.82
N LEU A 89 3.17 -10.02 -12.12
CA LEU A 89 3.69 -11.32 -12.45
C LEU A 89 2.59 -12.04 -13.23
N ALA A 90 2.60 -11.92 -14.56
CA ALA A 90 1.69 -12.67 -15.43
C ALA A 90 1.76 -14.16 -15.09
N GLY A 91 0.66 -14.90 -15.02
CA GLY A 91 0.79 -16.33 -14.71
C GLY A 91 -0.50 -17.10 -14.48
N PHE A 92 -1.56 -16.43 -14.03
CA PHE A 92 -2.86 -17.05 -13.83
C PHE A 92 -3.80 -16.56 -14.94
N GLY A 93 -4.60 -17.48 -15.49
CA GLY A 93 -5.47 -17.20 -16.64
C GLY A 93 -6.52 -16.12 -16.35
N CYS A 94 -7.31 -15.80 -17.36
CA CYS A 94 -8.52 -15.02 -17.17
C CYS A 94 -9.63 -15.90 -16.60
N SER A 95 -10.46 -15.39 -15.68
CA SER A 95 -11.74 -16.03 -15.36
C SER A 95 -12.61 -16.14 -16.62
N ASP A 96 -12.49 -15.18 -17.55
CA ASP A 96 -13.13 -15.25 -18.87
C ASP A 96 -12.52 -16.30 -19.81
N ASP A 97 -11.31 -16.80 -19.52
CA ASP A 97 -10.77 -17.98 -20.24
C ASP A 97 -11.50 -19.26 -19.79
N LEU A 98 -12.25 -19.21 -18.68
CA LEU A 98 -13.22 -20.22 -18.30
C LEU A 98 -14.57 -19.80 -18.89
N ASP A 99 -14.86 -20.22 -20.12
CA ASP A 99 -16.21 -20.04 -20.65
C ASP A 99 -17.16 -20.93 -19.85
N TYR A 100 -18.24 -20.37 -19.29
CA TYR A 100 -19.23 -21.15 -18.54
C TYR A 100 -19.77 -22.31 -19.38
N ASP A 101 -19.88 -22.14 -20.71
CA ASP A 101 -20.33 -23.16 -21.65
C ASP A 101 -19.33 -24.34 -21.80
N ASP A 102 -18.08 -24.20 -21.34
CA ASP A 102 -17.08 -25.27 -21.32
C ASP A 102 -17.25 -26.25 -20.14
N PHE A 103 -18.15 -25.95 -19.19
CA PHE A 103 -18.38 -26.75 -17.98
C PHE A 103 -19.73 -27.47 -18.03
N GLU A 104 -19.78 -28.68 -17.43
CA GLU A 104 -21.00 -29.49 -17.41
C GLU A 104 -22.12 -28.84 -16.57
N ASP A 105 -21.75 -28.07 -15.54
CA ASP A 105 -22.64 -27.37 -14.62
C ASP A 105 -21.94 -26.23 -13.83
N ASP A 106 -22.72 -25.49 -13.04
CA ASP A 106 -22.28 -24.41 -12.16
C ASP A 106 -21.21 -24.85 -11.14
N ASP A 107 -21.29 -26.09 -10.65
CA ASP A 107 -20.40 -26.61 -9.61
C ASP A 107 -19.00 -26.85 -10.21
N ALA A 108 -18.92 -27.39 -11.43
CA ALA A 108 -17.67 -27.58 -12.16
C ALA A 108 -16.97 -26.26 -12.52
N TYR A 109 -17.74 -25.26 -12.97
CA TYR A 109 -17.22 -23.91 -13.23
C TYR A 109 -16.67 -23.26 -11.95
N SER A 110 -17.46 -23.29 -10.86
CA SER A 110 -17.06 -22.72 -9.57
C SER A 110 -15.80 -23.40 -9.02
N ALA A 111 -15.68 -24.73 -9.14
CA ALA A 111 -14.49 -25.46 -8.72
C ALA A 111 -13.24 -25.08 -9.53
N ALA A 112 -13.39 -24.76 -10.82
CA ALA A 112 -12.27 -24.30 -11.65
C ALA A 112 -11.79 -22.90 -11.25
N VAL A 113 -12.73 -21.98 -10.97
CA VAL A 113 -12.43 -20.65 -10.43
C VAL A 113 -11.73 -20.76 -9.07
N ASP A 114 -12.25 -21.57 -8.15
CA ASP A 114 -11.64 -21.82 -6.84
C ASP A 114 -10.21 -22.36 -6.97
N GLN A 115 -9.97 -23.27 -7.92
CA GLN A 115 -8.63 -23.79 -8.19
C GLN A 115 -7.67 -22.71 -8.71
N GLN A 116 -8.12 -21.80 -9.57
CA GLN A 116 -7.29 -20.68 -10.02
C GLN A 116 -6.85 -19.78 -8.85
N TYR A 117 -7.75 -19.52 -7.89
CA TYR A 117 -7.37 -18.79 -6.68
C TYR A 117 -6.35 -19.58 -5.85
N LEU A 118 -6.60 -20.87 -5.57
CA LEU A 118 -5.65 -21.71 -4.80
C LEU A 118 -4.25 -21.74 -5.44
N ASP A 119 -4.17 -21.80 -6.77
CA ASP A 119 -2.91 -21.74 -7.50
C ASP A 119 -2.24 -20.37 -7.34
N ALA A 120 -3.01 -19.28 -7.39
CA ALA A 120 -2.51 -17.93 -7.12
C ALA A 120 -1.99 -17.78 -5.69
N GLU A 121 -2.70 -18.32 -4.69
CA GLU A 121 -2.24 -18.34 -3.29
C GLU A 121 -0.94 -19.12 -3.11
N ALA A 122 -0.79 -20.26 -3.79
CA ALA A 122 0.45 -21.02 -3.81
C ALA A 122 1.60 -20.24 -4.49
N GLY A 123 1.29 -19.47 -5.53
CA GLY A 123 2.20 -18.53 -6.17
C GLY A 123 2.67 -17.42 -5.23
N VAL A 124 1.76 -16.79 -4.48
CA VAL A 124 2.06 -15.81 -3.43
C VAL A 124 3.04 -16.39 -2.42
N ALA A 125 2.73 -17.58 -1.88
CA ALA A 125 3.58 -18.25 -0.90
C ALA A 125 4.98 -18.56 -1.45
N THR A 126 5.06 -19.01 -2.70
CA THR A 126 6.33 -19.34 -3.37
C THR A 126 7.20 -18.10 -3.55
N VAL A 127 6.64 -17.00 -4.09
CA VAL A 127 7.37 -15.75 -4.28
C VAL A 127 7.81 -15.19 -2.93
N ALA A 128 6.93 -15.14 -1.93
CA ALA A 128 7.27 -14.63 -0.61
C ALA A 128 8.39 -15.43 0.07
N ALA A 129 8.32 -16.76 0.03
CA ALA A 129 9.36 -17.63 0.58
C ALA A 129 10.71 -17.41 -0.13
N ARG A 130 10.69 -17.20 -1.45
CA ARG A 130 11.89 -17.01 -2.25
C ARG A 130 12.58 -15.66 -2.00
N LEU A 131 11.81 -14.60 -1.75
CA LEU A 131 12.35 -13.30 -1.38
C LEU A 131 13.11 -13.32 -0.03
N GLY A 132 12.77 -14.26 0.86
CA GLY A 132 13.51 -14.49 2.11
C GLY A 132 13.52 -13.29 3.06
N LEU A 133 12.54 -12.39 2.93
CA LEU A 133 12.40 -11.19 3.73
C LEU A 133 11.71 -11.50 5.07
N PRO A 134 12.02 -10.78 6.17
CA PRO A 134 11.26 -10.87 7.40
C PRO A 134 9.82 -10.41 7.20
N ALA A 135 8.88 -10.92 8.02
CA ALA A 135 7.51 -10.42 8.04
C ALA A 135 7.48 -8.93 8.42
N ALA A 136 6.59 -8.17 7.77
CA ALA A 136 6.31 -6.79 8.18
C ALA A 136 5.40 -6.78 9.42
N ASP A 137 5.51 -5.73 10.24
CA ASP A 137 4.64 -5.56 11.40
C ASP A 137 3.27 -4.96 11.01
N ASP A 138 2.34 -4.91 11.97
CA ASP A 138 1.00 -4.37 11.75
C ASP A 138 0.97 -2.86 11.46
N LEU A 139 2.11 -2.15 11.62
CA LEU A 139 2.25 -0.74 11.29
C LEU A 139 2.79 -0.53 9.86
N ALA A 140 3.25 -1.59 9.19
CA ALA A 140 3.60 -1.55 7.79
C ALA A 140 2.33 -1.37 6.93
N VAL A 141 2.34 -0.31 6.12
CA VAL A 141 1.18 0.24 5.40
C VAL A 141 0.47 -0.81 4.53
N ASP A 142 -0.85 -0.70 4.49
CA ASP A 142 -1.74 -1.47 3.64
C ASP A 142 -2.21 -0.61 2.46
N PRO A 143 -1.71 -0.81 1.22
CA PRO A 143 -2.48 -0.37 0.07
C PRO A 143 -3.73 -1.25 -0.03
N LEU A 144 -4.87 -0.57 0.08
CA LEU A 144 -6.23 -1.06 0.05
C LEU A 144 -6.54 -1.95 -1.18
N ILE A 145 -7.37 -2.97 -0.94
CA ILE A 145 -8.14 -3.80 -1.90
C ILE A 145 -7.32 -4.86 -2.67
N TYR A 146 -7.14 -6.03 -2.05
CA TYR A 146 -6.76 -7.28 -2.74
C TYR A 146 -7.78 -8.37 -2.44
N HIS A 147 -8.11 -9.20 -3.43
CA HIS A 147 -9.01 -10.33 -3.28
C HIS A 147 -8.22 -11.61 -2.93
N GLY A 148 -8.26 -12.01 -1.66
CA GLY A 148 -7.67 -13.27 -1.18
C GLY A 148 -6.14 -13.29 -1.08
N SER A 149 -5.63 -13.83 0.04
CA SER A 149 -4.21 -14.07 0.37
C SER A 149 -3.16 -13.00 0.01
N ARG A 150 -2.63 -12.34 1.04
CA ARG A 150 -1.49 -11.43 0.96
C ARG A 150 -0.41 -11.80 1.98
N VAL A 151 0.86 -11.69 1.57
CA VAL A 151 2.01 -11.81 2.46
C VAL A 151 2.71 -10.46 2.52
N ARG A 152 2.85 -9.91 3.73
CA ARG A 152 3.57 -8.65 3.98
C ARG A 152 4.96 -8.94 4.49
N LEU A 153 5.93 -8.43 3.76
CA LEU A 153 7.34 -8.61 4.01
C LEU A 153 7.99 -7.25 4.23
N ARG A 154 9.15 -7.23 4.90
CA ARG A 154 9.89 -6.03 5.21
C ARG A 154 11.28 -6.05 4.58
N ALA A 155 11.58 -4.99 3.84
CA ALA A 155 12.89 -4.71 3.25
C ALA A 155 13.40 -3.35 3.78
N GLY A 156 14.05 -3.36 4.95
CA GLY A 156 14.50 -2.11 5.60
C GLY A 156 13.31 -1.24 6.04
N HIS A 157 13.16 -0.07 5.41
CA HIS A 157 12.04 0.86 5.61
C HIS A 157 10.87 0.63 4.63
N TRP A 158 10.97 -0.38 3.77
CA TRP A 158 9.99 -0.68 2.73
C TRP A 158 9.15 -1.90 3.06
N ALA A 159 7.85 -1.79 2.84
CA ALA A 159 6.92 -2.90 2.84
C ALA A 159 6.90 -3.50 1.44
N VAL A 160 7.03 -4.82 1.38
CA VAL A 160 6.88 -5.61 0.17
C VAL A 160 5.63 -6.46 0.36
N THR A 161 4.57 -6.16 -0.38
CA THR A 161 3.32 -6.93 -0.34
C THR A 161 3.28 -7.83 -1.56
N VAL A 162 3.12 -9.13 -1.34
CA VAL A 162 2.85 -10.12 -2.40
C VAL A 162 1.40 -10.54 -2.26
N ALA A 163 0.60 -10.38 -3.31
CA ALA A 163 -0.83 -10.67 -3.26
C ALA A 163 -1.34 -11.26 -4.58
N ALA A 164 -2.39 -12.08 -4.49
CA ALA A 164 -3.25 -12.33 -5.63
C ALA A 164 -4.17 -11.12 -5.80
N ALA A 165 -4.14 -10.53 -6.98
CA ALA A 165 -4.89 -9.35 -7.34
C ALA A 165 -5.89 -9.71 -8.44
N GLN A 166 -7.12 -9.26 -8.27
CA GLN A 166 -8.13 -9.24 -9.31
C GLN A 166 -8.81 -7.88 -9.24
N GLU A 167 -8.59 -7.07 -10.26
CA GLU A 167 -9.36 -5.85 -10.48
C GLU A 167 -10.52 -6.23 -11.38
N ASP A 168 -11.75 -6.33 -10.88
CA ASP A 168 -12.94 -6.69 -11.68
C ASP A 168 -13.05 -8.18 -12.11
N THR A 169 -14.26 -8.67 -12.36
CA THR A 169 -14.52 -10.08 -12.71
C THR A 169 -13.99 -10.48 -14.08
N ASP A 170 -13.68 -9.50 -14.92
CA ASP A 170 -13.32 -9.67 -16.33
C ASP A 170 -11.80 -9.56 -16.58
N LEU A 171 -10.99 -9.35 -15.52
CA LEU A 171 -9.53 -9.33 -15.61
C LEU A 171 -8.92 -10.62 -15.08
N PRO A 172 -7.76 -11.03 -15.63
CA PRO A 172 -7.06 -12.20 -15.13
C PRO A 172 -6.62 -12.02 -13.69
N ILE A 173 -6.55 -13.14 -12.97
CA ILE A 173 -5.91 -13.16 -11.66
C ILE A 173 -4.43 -12.86 -11.89
N LEU A 174 -3.92 -11.83 -11.24
CA LEU A 174 -2.52 -11.43 -11.32
C LEU A 174 -1.87 -11.71 -9.98
N LEU A 175 -0.60 -12.10 -10.02
CA LEU A 175 0.22 -12.02 -8.83
C LEU A 175 0.91 -10.66 -8.84
N GLU A 176 0.54 -9.80 -7.90
CA GLU A 176 1.11 -8.45 -7.77
C GLU A 176 2.15 -8.45 -6.64
N VAL A 177 3.29 -7.79 -6.90
CA VAL A 177 4.24 -7.40 -5.86
C VAL A 177 4.27 -5.89 -5.77
N ASP A 178 3.97 -5.36 -4.60
CA ASP A 178 4.03 -3.94 -4.31
C ASP A 178 5.20 -3.62 -3.41
N VAL A 179 5.98 -2.61 -3.79
CA VAL A 179 7.03 -2.06 -2.96
C VAL A 179 6.63 -0.64 -2.55
N THR A 180 6.32 -0.48 -1.27
CA THR A 180 5.84 0.78 -0.68
C THR A 180 6.72 1.20 0.49
N TYR A 181 6.94 2.50 0.65
CA TYR A 181 7.67 3.01 1.80
C TYR A 181 6.79 2.95 3.05
N GLY A 182 7.29 2.42 4.17
CA GLY A 182 6.54 2.46 5.43
C GLY A 182 6.69 1.27 6.40
N ALA A 183 7.63 0.35 6.22
CA ALA A 183 7.75 -0.85 7.09
C ALA A 183 8.52 -0.66 8.40
N ASP A 184 9.14 0.50 8.63
CA ASP A 184 9.82 0.84 9.89
C ASP A 184 9.65 2.31 10.23
N LEU A 185 8.41 2.76 10.15
CA LEU A 185 8.06 4.14 10.49
C LEU A 185 8.41 4.48 11.95
N PRO A 186 8.19 3.60 12.95
CA PRO A 186 8.69 3.80 14.31
C PRO A 186 10.19 4.08 14.40
N GLY A 187 11.01 3.21 13.81
CA GLY A 187 12.47 3.33 13.85
C GLY A 187 12.94 4.58 13.12
N ARG A 188 12.35 4.90 11.97
CA ARG A 188 12.69 6.11 11.22
C ARG A 188 12.27 7.37 11.96
N LEU A 189 11.08 7.40 12.55
CA LEU A 189 10.62 8.56 13.33
C LEU A 189 11.55 8.82 14.52
N ALA A 190 12.00 7.78 15.23
CA ALA A 190 12.94 7.93 16.34
C ALA A 190 14.30 8.53 15.91
N GLN A 191 14.75 8.26 14.68
CA GLN A 191 15.96 8.88 14.12
C GLN A 191 15.75 10.37 13.77
N LEU A 192 14.58 10.72 13.23
CA LEU A 192 14.25 12.09 12.81
C LEU A 192 13.88 12.99 13.99
N ALA A 193 13.19 12.44 14.98
CA ALA A 193 12.72 13.11 16.17
C ALA A 193 12.79 12.12 17.35
N PRO A 194 13.87 12.12 18.15
CA PRO A 194 13.97 11.24 19.30
C PRO A 194 12.79 11.46 20.27
N PRO A 195 12.24 10.38 20.86
CA PRO A 195 11.12 10.51 21.79
C PRO A 195 11.54 11.22 23.09
N PRO A 196 10.62 11.91 23.77
CA PRO A 196 10.84 12.46 25.10
C PRO A 196 11.12 11.34 26.12
N SER A 197 11.65 11.72 27.29
CA SER A 197 12.35 10.85 28.24
C SER A 197 11.53 9.68 28.80
N ALA A 198 10.20 9.72 28.74
CA ALA A 198 9.32 8.58 29.05
C ALA A 198 7.93 8.78 28.44
N GLY A 199 7.34 7.68 28.00
CA GLY A 199 5.94 7.61 27.58
C GLY A 199 4.99 7.64 28.78
N THR A 200 3.76 8.11 28.55
CA THR A 200 2.68 8.04 29.56
C THR A 200 1.71 6.92 29.16
N PRO A 201 1.41 5.94 30.04
CA PRO A 201 0.38 4.95 29.76
C PRO A 201 -0.97 5.60 29.52
N VAL A 202 -1.71 5.11 28.52
CA VAL A 202 -3.03 5.65 28.14
C VAL A 202 -4.09 4.56 28.29
N ASP A 203 -5.22 4.91 28.92
CA ASP A 203 -6.41 4.05 28.96
C ASP A 203 -7.18 4.19 27.64
N TRP A 204 -6.87 3.31 26.69
CA TRP A 204 -7.44 3.36 25.34
C TRP A 204 -8.94 3.04 25.31
N ASP A 205 -9.43 2.19 26.21
CA ASP A 205 -10.85 1.87 26.28
C ASP A 205 -11.67 3.10 26.71
N ALA A 206 -11.16 3.87 27.68
CA ALA A 206 -11.76 5.13 28.08
C ALA A 206 -11.71 6.20 26.98
N VAL A 207 -10.58 6.31 26.26
CA VAL A 207 -10.43 7.24 25.12
C VAL A 207 -11.42 6.89 24.01
N SER A 208 -11.48 5.62 23.59
CA SER A 208 -12.39 5.17 22.54
C SER A 208 -13.87 5.29 22.94
N SER A 209 -14.21 4.98 24.19
CA SER A 209 -15.57 5.18 24.71
C SER A 209 -16.00 6.65 24.67
N ARG A 210 -15.08 7.57 24.98
CA ARG A 210 -15.34 9.01 24.95
C ARG A 210 -15.46 9.56 23.52
N LEU A 211 -14.64 9.09 22.59
CA LEU A 211 -14.65 9.52 21.19
C LEU A 211 -15.77 8.86 20.37
N GLY A 212 -16.27 7.72 20.84
CA GLY A 212 -17.26 6.90 20.12
C GLY A 212 -16.66 6.12 18.95
N VAL A 213 -15.34 6.05 18.83
CA VAL A 213 -14.61 5.33 17.76
C VAL A 213 -13.29 4.75 18.30
N ALA A 214 -12.86 3.64 17.72
CA ALA A 214 -11.52 3.09 17.96
C ALA A 214 -10.47 3.96 17.25
N LEU A 215 -9.27 4.12 17.82
CA LEU A 215 -8.19 4.89 17.20
C LEU A 215 -7.20 3.99 16.46
N PRO A 216 -6.60 4.49 15.36
CA PRO A 216 -5.57 3.76 14.62
C PRO A 216 -4.40 3.32 15.51
N ALA A 217 -3.81 2.15 15.24
CA ALA A 217 -2.73 1.58 16.03
C ALA A 217 -1.47 2.48 16.04
N ASP A 218 -1.22 3.19 14.94
CA ASP A 218 -0.07 4.06 14.77
C ASP A 218 -0.14 5.32 15.65
N TYR A 219 -1.33 5.90 15.86
CA TYR A 219 -1.54 6.96 16.85
C TYR A 219 -1.38 6.47 18.27
N ARG A 220 -1.92 5.28 18.59
CA ARG A 220 -1.79 4.74 19.95
C ARG A 220 -0.33 4.55 20.31
N TRP A 221 0.44 3.95 19.39
CA TRP A 221 1.89 3.83 19.51
C TRP A 221 2.56 5.20 19.68
N LEU A 222 2.19 6.18 18.85
CA LEU A 222 2.77 7.52 18.89
C LEU A 222 2.49 8.22 20.22
N ALA A 223 1.24 8.23 20.67
CA ALA A 223 0.83 8.89 21.91
C ALA A 223 1.46 8.24 23.15
N GLU A 224 1.57 6.91 23.18
CA GLU A 224 2.29 6.22 24.26
C GLU A 224 3.78 6.55 24.26
N ARG A 225 4.40 6.70 23.09
CA ARG A 225 5.85 6.88 22.99
C ARG A 225 6.30 8.34 23.07
N TYR A 226 5.54 9.24 22.47
CA TYR A 226 5.82 10.67 22.32
C TYR A 226 4.94 11.56 23.19
N GLY A 227 3.82 11.05 23.71
CA GLY A 227 2.78 11.88 24.30
C GLY A 227 2.08 12.73 23.24
N GLY A 228 1.49 13.84 23.67
CA GLY A 228 1.12 14.94 22.78
C GLY A 228 2.22 16.01 22.71
N GLY A 229 2.01 16.97 21.81
CA GLY A 229 2.87 18.13 21.63
C GLY A 229 3.71 18.07 20.35
N MET A 230 4.77 18.86 20.35
CA MET A 230 5.57 19.12 19.15
C MET A 230 6.53 17.97 18.82
N VAL A 231 6.28 17.28 17.72
CA VAL A 231 7.16 16.25 17.14
C VAL A 231 8.11 16.90 16.12
N GLY A 232 9.41 16.73 16.33
CA GLY A 232 10.46 17.21 15.42
C GLY A 232 10.45 18.72 15.15
N GLY A 233 9.83 19.51 16.03
CA GLY A 233 9.72 20.97 15.87
C GLY A 233 8.81 21.43 14.73
N ARG A 234 7.99 20.54 14.15
CA ARG A 234 7.19 20.86 12.94
C ARG A 234 5.71 20.53 13.06
N ILE A 235 5.33 19.50 13.82
CA ILE A 235 3.94 19.05 13.91
C ILE A 235 3.58 18.91 15.38
N SER A 236 2.53 19.61 15.83
CA SER A 236 1.98 19.48 17.16
C SER A 236 0.84 18.46 17.15
N VAL A 237 1.09 17.27 17.68
CA VAL A 237 0.10 16.19 17.79
C VAL A 237 -0.73 16.40 19.05
N LEU A 238 -2.05 16.28 18.95
CA LEU A 238 -2.94 16.40 20.10
C LEU A 238 -2.79 15.17 21.01
N PRO A 239 -2.60 15.35 22.33
CA PRO A 239 -2.65 14.24 23.26
C PRO A 239 -4.07 13.63 23.32
N PRO A 240 -4.20 12.36 23.74
CA PRO A 240 -5.49 11.66 23.70
C PRO A 240 -6.63 12.38 24.43
N ASP A 241 -6.35 13.04 25.56
CA ASP A 241 -7.31 13.79 26.37
C ASP A 241 -7.82 15.07 25.72
N GLU A 242 -7.07 15.64 24.78
CA GLU A 242 -7.46 16.83 24.00
C GLU A 242 -8.22 16.49 22.71
N LEU A 243 -8.25 15.21 22.29
CA LEU A 243 -9.05 14.80 21.13
C LEU A 243 -10.54 15.07 21.39
N SER A 244 -11.20 15.68 20.43
CA SER A 244 -12.66 15.89 20.45
C SER A 244 -13.37 14.80 19.64
N PRO A 245 -14.65 14.48 19.91
CA PRO A 245 -15.40 13.54 19.09
C PRO A 245 -15.38 13.91 17.59
N PRO A 246 -15.47 12.92 16.67
CA PRO A 246 -15.41 13.19 15.24
C PRO A 246 -16.48 14.19 14.79
N LEU A 247 -16.06 15.17 14.00
CA LEU A 247 -16.92 16.22 13.47
C LEU A 247 -17.45 15.78 12.11
N LEU A 248 -18.76 15.97 11.89
CA LEU A 248 -19.34 15.84 10.56
C LEU A 248 -19.04 17.12 9.77
N GLY A 249 -18.38 16.99 8.63
CA GLY A 249 -18.06 18.12 7.76
C GLY A 249 -18.18 17.77 6.29
N PRO A 250 -18.39 18.76 5.40
CA PRO A 250 -18.30 18.54 3.97
C PRO A 250 -16.86 18.18 3.59
N LEU A 251 -16.66 17.14 2.77
CA LEU A 251 -15.39 16.94 2.07
C LEU A 251 -15.28 18.00 0.96
N LYS A 252 -14.20 18.79 0.95
CA LYS A 252 -13.91 19.73 -0.14
C LYS A 252 -12.89 19.11 -1.10
N GLY A 253 -13.37 18.26 -2.01
CA GLY A 253 -12.58 17.63 -3.08
C GLY A 253 -13.40 17.46 -4.37
N PRO A 254 -12.89 16.82 -5.43
CA PRO A 254 -13.67 16.50 -6.64
C PRO A 254 -14.92 15.64 -6.33
N LEU A 255 -14.93 14.92 -5.21
CA LEU A 255 -16.06 14.20 -4.63
C LEU A 255 -16.96 15.13 -3.79
N ARG A 256 -17.42 16.25 -4.36
CA ARG A 256 -18.16 17.37 -3.69
C ARG A 256 -19.49 17.03 -2.99
N TYR A 257 -19.83 15.76 -2.82
CA TYR A 257 -21.15 15.34 -2.32
C TYR A 257 -21.10 14.38 -1.12
N MET A 258 -19.91 14.03 -0.61
CA MET A 258 -19.82 13.16 0.56
C MET A 258 -19.48 13.97 1.82
N THR A 259 -20.34 13.86 2.82
CA THR A 259 -19.99 14.26 4.19
C THR A 259 -19.22 13.11 4.81
N ALA A 260 -17.95 13.33 5.14
CA ALA A 260 -17.19 12.38 5.94
C ALA A 260 -17.07 12.89 7.38
N ARG A 261 -17.01 11.95 8.31
CA ARG A 261 -16.61 12.26 9.68
C ARG A 261 -15.11 12.41 9.71
N THR A 262 -14.64 13.47 10.35
CA THR A 262 -13.21 13.71 10.51
C THR A 262 -12.85 13.95 11.96
N LEU A 263 -11.70 13.44 12.36
CA LEU A 263 -11.18 13.56 13.72
C LEU A 263 -9.88 14.39 13.67
N PRO A 264 -9.86 15.65 14.15
CA PRO A 264 -8.64 16.46 14.22
C PRO A 264 -7.62 15.85 15.17
N ILE A 265 -6.36 15.80 14.74
CA ILE A 265 -5.30 15.08 15.48
C ILE A 265 -4.00 15.85 15.63
N ALA A 266 -3.72 16.81 14.76
CA ALA A 266 -2.49 17.56 14.81
C ALA A 266 -2.61 18.89 14.10
N THR A 267 -1.68 19.79 14.39
CA THR A 267 -1.46 21.02 13.63
C THR A 267 -0.01 21.08 13.17
N THR A 268 0.20 21.51 11.94
CA THR A 268 1.54 21.77 11.42
C THR A 268 2.03 23.15 11.87
N ALA A 269 3.34 23.41 11.78
CA ALA A 269 3.95 24.68 12.17
C ALA A 269 3.47 25.89 11.35
N ASP A 270 2.94 25.67 10.15
CA ASP A 270 2.28 26.69 9.31
C ASP A 270 0.76 26.78 9.56
N GLY A 271 0.25 26.06 10.56
CA GLY A 271 -1.14 26.15 11.02
C GLY A 271 -2.13 25.31 10.24
N ALA A 272 -1.68 24.38 9.40
CA ALA A 272 -2.57 23.42 8.76
C ALA A 272 -3.13 22.44 9.80
N LEU A 273 -4.42 22.16 9.73
CA LEU A 273 -5.07 21.16 10.56
C LEU A 273 -4.99 19.80 9.89
N VAL A 274 -4.43 18.82 10.59
CA VAL A 274 -4.38 17.43 10.16
C VAL A 274 -5.47 16.65 10.88
N SER A 275 -6.29 15.92 10.14
CA SER A 275 -7.41 15.11 10.65
C SER A 275 -7.44 13.73 10.00
N TRP A 276 -7.92 12.70 10.69
CA TRP A 276 -8.32 11.46 10.01
C TRP A 276 -9.61 11.65 9.24
N VAL A 277 -9.73 10.91 8.13
CA VAL A 277 -10.98 10.65 7.42
C VAL A 277 -11.47 9.28 7.84
N LEU A 278 -12.62 9.21 8.52
CA LEU A 278 -13.14 7.97 9.11
C LEU A 278 -13.93 7.17 8.07
N ASP A 279 -13.22 6.61 7.09
CA ASP A 279 -13.80 5.82 6.01
C ASP A 279 -12.91 4.62 5.65
N PRO A 280 -13.38 3.36 5.82
CA PRO A 280 -14.63 3.00 6.50
C PRO A 280 -14.55 3.23 8.03
N GLU A 281 -15.67 3.61 8.64
CA GLU A 281 -15.70 4.05 10.05
C GLU A 281 -15.27 2.95 11.05
N ASP A 282 -15.52 1.68 10.74
CA ASP A 282 -15.25 0.54 11.61
C ASP A 282 -13.86 -0.07 11.44
N GLN A 283 -13.05 0.44 10.50
CA GLN A 283 -11.69 -0.07 10.24
C GLN A 283 -10.67 1.07 10.39
N PRO A 284 -10.30 1.45 11.63
CA PRO A 284 -9.38 2.55 11.88
C PRO A 284 -7.99 2.34 11.26
N GLY A 285 -7.60 1.11 10.95
CA GLY A 285 -6.36 0.83 10.21
C GLY A 285 -6.37 1.28 8.75
N GLN A 286 -7.55 1.63 8.19
CA GLN A 286 -7.72 2.08 6.81
C GLN A 286 -7.97 3.59 6.69
N TRP A 287 -8.05 4.31 7.81
CA TRP A 287 -8.31 5.74 7.78
C TRP A 287 -7.13 6.51 7.15
N GLY A 288 -7.44 7.25 6.10
CA GLY A 288 -6.53 8.25 5.53
C GLY A 288 -6.46 9.52 6.38
N LEU A 289 -5.59 10.42 5.97
CA LEU A 289 -5.45 11.76 6.55
C LEU A 289 -5.97 12.83 5.60
N ARG A 290 -6.37 13.94 6.18
CA ARG A 290 -6.65 15.19 5.49
C ARG A 290 -5.85 16.31 6.11
N SER A 291 -5.19 17.11 5.28
CA SER A 291 -4.48 18.33 5.67
C SER A 291 -5.22 19.55 5.13
N CYS A 292 -5.64 20.45 6.04
CA CYS A 292 -6.38 21.66 5.74
C CYS A 292 -5.52 22.89 6.09
N ALA A 293 -4.87 23.50 5.10
CA ALA A 293 -4.11 24.74 5.29
C ALA A 293 -4.92 25.98 4.86
N THR A 294 -4.79 27.07 5.60
CA THR A 294 -5.51 28.32 5.27
C THR A 294 -5.06 28.84 3.90
N GLY A 295 -6.02 28.98 2.97
CA GLY A 295 -5.75 29.48 1.62
C GLY A 295 -5.28 28.44 0.61
N HIS A 296 -5.24 27.16 0.98
CA HIS A 296 -4.91 26.04 0.09
C HIS A 296 -6.11 25.09 -0.03
N PRO A 297 -6.23 24.35 -1.14
CA PRO A 297 -7.19 23.25 -1.21
C PRO A 297 -6.86 22.20 -0.15
N ASP A 298 -7.89 21.54 0.37
CA ASP A 298 -7.72 20.40 1.26
C ASP A 298 -6.98 19.28 0.50
N GLU A 299 -6.02 18.65 1.16
CA GLU A 299 -5.25 17.54 0.61
C GLU A 299 -5.63 16.27 1.38
N GLU A 300 -6.18 15.28 0.67
CA GLU A 300 -6.43 13.94 1.20
C GLU A 300 -5.22 13.05 0.91
N LEU A 301 -4.79 12.32 1.92
CA LEU A 301 -3.60 11.50 1.92
C LEU A 301 -3.99 10.09 2.34
N GLU A 302 -3.77 9.12 1.45
CA GLU A 302 -4.05 7.70 1.68
C GLU A 302 -2.92 7.04 2.50
N ILE A 303 -2.51 7.69 3.60
CA ILE A 303 -1.43 7.21 4.49
C ILE A 303 -1.81 7.42 5.96
N GLY A 304 -1.24 6.58 6.83
CA GLY A 304 -1.35 6.72 8.28
C GLY A 304 -0.56 7.92 8.85
N LEU A 305 -0.80 8.21 10.13
CA LEU A 305 -0.14 9.28 10.88
C LEU A 305 1.37 9.10 10.96
N LEU A 306 1.86 7.89 11.25
CA LEU A 306 3.31 7.68 11.34
C LEU A 306 4.01 7.92 10.01
N HIS A 307 3.41 7.50 8.90
CA HIS A 307 3.93 7.75 7.56
C HIS A 307 4.00 9.24 7.29
N TYR A 308 2.90 9.95 7.56
CA TYR A 308 2.81 11.39 7.40
C TYR A 308 3.89 12.15 8.20
N LEU A 309 4.10 11.76 9.47
CA LEU A 309 5.15 12.35 10.31
C LEU A 309 6.53 12.13 9.70
N VAL A 310 6.87 10.90 9.31
CA VAL A 310 8.19 10.58 8.73
C VAL A 310 8.44 11.37 7.46
N VAL A 311 7.50 11.40 6.52
CA VAL A 311 7.62 12.12 5.24
C VAL A 311 7.70 13.64 5.44
N THR A 312 6.96 14.17 6.42
CA THR A 312 7.01 15.61 6.74
C THR A 312 8.32 16.00 7.42
N LEU A 313 8.83 15.16 8.32
CA LEU A 313 10.08 15.41 9.04
C LEU A 313 11.32 15.20 8.17
N SER A 314 11.31 14.19 7.28
CA SER A 314 12.39 13.98 6.29
C SER A 314 12.48 15.11 5.27
N GLY A 315 11.40 15.90 5.11
CA GLY A 315 11.32 17.00 4.15
C GLY A 315 10.86 16.57 2.76
N ALA A 316 10.61 15.28 2.54
CA ALA A 316 10.09 14.74 1.28
C ALA A 316 8.71 15.33 0.94
N TYR A 317 7.88 15.65 1.93
CA TYR A 317 6.55 16.24 1.72
C TYR A 317 6.56 17.56 0.94
N ARG A 318 7.60 18.40 1.11
CA ARG A 318 7.65 19.72 0.45
C ARG A 318 7.92 19.65 -1.05
N ALA A 319 8.45 18.53 -1.54
CA ALA A 319 8.63 18.31 -2.98
C ALA A 319 7.29 18.02 -3.70
N TRP A 320 6.26 17.63 -2.95
CA TRP A 320 5.00 17.11 -3.49
C TRP A 320 3.95 18.19 -3.78
N GLY A 321 3.65 19.04 -2.79
CA GLY A 321 2.62 20.08 -2.92
C GLY A 321 2.99 21.25 -3.85
N ARG A 322 4.25 21.31 -4.32
CA ARG A 322 4.71 22.27 -5.34
C ARG A 322 5.12 21.53 -6.61
N ARG A 323 4.16 20.86 -7.27
CA ARG A 323 4.18 20.94 -8.73
C ARG A 323 4.06 22.42 -9.04
N GLN A 324 5.18 23.04 -9.38
CA GLN A 324 5.17 24.34 -10.01
C GLN A 324 4.24 24.16 -11.21
N HIS A 325 3.03 24.69 -11.14
CA HIS A 325 2.36 25.04 -12.37
C HIS A 325 3.40 25.89 -13.10
N PRO A 326 3.87 25.48 -14.29
CA PRO A 326 4.74 26.34 -15.07
C PRO A 326 4.03 27.69 -15.13
N ALA A 327 4.73 28.75 -14.71
CA ALA A 327 4.21 30.09 -14.89
C ALA A 327 4.08 30.29 -16.40
N ASP A 328 2.83 30.28 -16.89
CA ASP A 328 2.49 30.68 -18.26
C ASP A 328 2.86 32.15 -18.50
#